data_AF-A0A959ZNJ5-F1
#
_entry.id   AF-A0A959ZNJ5-F1
#
_cell.length_a   1.000
_cell.length_b   1.000
_cell.length_c   1.000
_cell.angle_alpha   90.00
_cell.angle_beta   90.00
_cell.angle_gamma   90.00
#
_symmetry.space_group_name_H-M   'P 1'
#
loop_
_entity.id
_entity.type
_entity.pdbx_description
1 polymer ?
#
loop_
_entity_poly.entity_id
_entity_poly.type
_entity_poly.pdbx_seq_one_letter_code
_entity_poly.pdbx_strand_id
1 'polypeptide(L)'
;MTHPLDLRRKAREYRRERNLTIDEIAERLAVSRTTVYYWVKDMPPRKRERTRGQQMAADANRARCKALREAAYEEGINLFEDLCEEPGFRDFVCMYIGEGTKKNRIAFPL
;
A
#
# COMPACT_ATOMS: atom_id res chain seq x y z
N MET A 1 14.14 -33.55 22.47
CA MET A 1 14.08 -33.14 21.05
C MET A 1 12.92 -32.16 20.90
N THR A 2 13.17 -30.94 20.42
CA THR A 2 12.09 -29.94 20.21
C THR A 2 11.37 -30.26 18.91
N HIS A 3 10.05 -30.47 18.97
CA HIS A 3 9.26 -30.83 17.80
C HIS A 3 9.13 -29.63 16.83
N PRO A 4 9.21 -29.82 15.49
CA PRO A 4 9.10 -28.72 14.52
C PRO A 4 7.82 -27.87 14.65
N LEU A 5 6.71 -28.48 15.07
CA LEU A 5 5.45 -27.76 15.32
C LEU A 5 5.56 -26.77 16.50
N ASP A 6 6.39 -27.07 17.50
CA ASP A 6 6.61 -26.16 18.64
C ASP A 6 7.39 -24.91 18.23
N LEU A 7 8.36 -25.05 17.32
CA LEU A 7 9.11 -23.91 16.78
C LEU A 7 8.21 -23.00 15.92
N ARG A 8 7.34 -23.58 15.09
CA ARG A 8 6.36 -22.81 14.30
C ARG A 8 5.40 -22.04 15.21
N ARG A 9 4.90 -22.67 16.28
CA ARG A 9 4.03 -22.02 17.27
C ARG A 9 4.74 -20.85 17.95
N LYS A 10 5.97 -21.06 18.44
CA LYS A 10 6.81 -20.01 19.06
C LYS A 10 7.11 -18.85 18.10
N ALA A 11 7.42 -19.14 16.83
CA ALA A 11 7.65 -18.10 15.83
C ALA A 11 6.43 -17.18 15.64
N ARG A 12 5.23 -17.78 15.62
CA ARG A 12 3.97 -17.03 15.52
C ARG A 12 3.68 -16.22 16.80
N GLU A 13 3.94 -16.78 17.98
CA GLU A 13 3.85 -16.07 19.26
C GLU A 13 4.78 -14.85 19.28
N TYR A 14 6.07 -15.03 18.96
CA TYR A 14 7.05 -13.95 18.87
C TYR A 14 6.66 -12.85 17.88
N ARG A 15 6.05 -13.24 16.76
CA ARG A 15 5.56 -12.28 15.76
C ARG A 15 4.35 -11.49 16.26
N ARG A 16 3.41 -12.13 16.94
CA ARG A 16 2.15 -11.53 17.41
C ARG A 16 2.35 -10.68 18.67
N GLU A 17 3.03 -11.23 19.67
CA GLU A 17 3.08 -10.66 21.01
C GLU A 17 4.29 -9.75 21.22
N ARG A 18 5.43 -10.13 20.63
CA ARG A 18 6.70 -9.40 20.78
C ARG A 18 7.06 -8.56 19.56
N ASN A 19 6.23 -8.62 18.51
CA ASN A 19 6.39 -7.83 17.28
C ASN A 19 7.78 -7.99 16.60
N LEU A 20 8.43 -9.15 16.79
CA LEU A 20 9.78 -9.41 16.27
C LEU A 20 9.82 -9.53 14.75
N THR A 21 10.97 -9.20 14.17
CA THR A 21 11.31 -9.38 12.76
C THR A 21 11.56 -10.84 12.42
N ILE A 22 11.54 -11.15 11.11
CA ILE A 22 11.87 -12.49 10.64
C ILE A 22 13.31 -12.85 11.02
N ASP A 23 14.23 -11.89 10.92
CA ASP A 23 15.65 -12.09 11.25
C ASP A 23 15.85 -12.34 12.75
N GLU A 24 15.22 -11.54 13.63
CA GLU A 24 15.29 -11.76 15.09
C GLU A 24 14.68 -13.11 15.52
N ILE A 25 13.60 -13.54 14.87
CA ILE A 25 13.00 -14.86 15.15
C ILE A 25 13.92 -15.98 14.64
N ALA A 26 14.51 -15.82 13.45
CA ALA A 26 15.44 -16.78 12.87
C ALA A 26 16.66 -17.00 13.77
N GLU A 27 17.23 -15.90 14.26
CA GLU A 27 18.34 -15.92 15.22
C GLU A 27 17.95 -16.61 16.53
N ARG A 28 16.82 -16.21 17.15
CA ARG A 28 16.39 -16.76 18.44
C ARG A 28 16.01 -18.24 18.41
N LEU A 29 15.43 -18.69 17.29
CA LEU A 29 15.02 -20.08 17.13
C LEU A 29 16.09 -20.94 16.45
N ALA A 30 17.23 -20.35 16.06
CA ALA A 30 18.30 -21.00 15.32
C ALA A 30 17.81 -21.73 14.05
N VAL A 31 16.95 -21.07 13.27
CA VAL A 31 16.38 -21.60 12.02
C VAL A 31 16.59 -20.61 10.88
N SER A 32 16.46 -21.07 9.63
CA SER A 32 16.62 -20.18 8.48
C SER A 32 15.54 -19.09 8.45
N ARG A 33 15.90 -17.91 7.94
CA ARG A 33 14.97 -16.80 7.68
C ARG A 33 13.80 -17.23 6.79
N THR A 34 14.07 -18.05 5.78
CA THR A 34 13.06 -18.59 4.86
C THR A 34 12.05 -19.46 5.59
N THR A 35 12.49 -20.30 6.53
CA THR A 35 11.61 -21.12 7.37
C THR A 35 10.67 -20.25 8.20
N VAL A 36 11.21 -19.22 8.87
CA VAL A 36 10.40 -18.28 9.65
C VAL A 36 9.41 -17.55 8.76
N TYR A 37 9.83 -17.08 7.58
CA TYR A 37 8.95 -16.43 6.61
C TYR A 37 7.73 -17.30 6.30
N TYR A 38 7.91 -18.57 5.94
CA TYR A 38 6.78 -19.46 5.64
C TYR A 38 5.87 -19.73 6.85
N TRP A 39 6.38 -19.65 8.07
CA TRP A 39 5.56 -19.80 9.27
C TRP A 39 4.69 -18.58 9.59
N VAL A 40 5.13 -17.37 9.20
CA VAL A 40 4.48 -16.11 9.57
C VAL A 40 3.94 -15.29 8.39
N LYS A 41 4.14 -15.69 7.13
CA LYS A 41 3.74 -14.92 5.93
C LYS A 41 2.25 -14.57 5.88
N ASP A 42 1.40 -15.43 6.43
CA ASP A 42 -0.06 -15.25 6.45
C ASP A 42 -0.54 -14.42 7.66
N MET A 43 0.38 -13.95 8.50
CA MET A 43 0.06 -13.08 9.63
C MET A 43 -0.01 -11.63 9.19
N PRO A 44 -0.79 -10.78 9.91
CA PRO A 44 -0.81 -9.36 9.63
C PRO A 44 0.61 -8.75 9.67
N PRO A 45 0.87 -7.72 8.86
CA PRO A 45 2.16 -7.05 8.85
C PRO A 45 2.48 -6.50 10.23
N ARG A 46 3.78 -6.48 10.54
CA ARG A 46 4.31 -5.95 11.79
C ARG A 46 3.80 -4.52 12.01
N LYS A 47 3.28 -4.22 13.20
CA LYS A 47 2.96 -2.83 13.57
C LYS A 47 4.27 -2.11 13.81
N ARG A 48 4.67 -1.22 12.89
CA ARG A 48 5.80 -0.32 13.10
C ARG A 48 5.26 1.03 13.56
N GLU A 49 5.62 1.42 14.77
CA GLU A 49 5.44 2.80 15.19
C GLU A 49 6.34 3.68 14.34
N ARG A 50 5.74 4.69 13.72
CA ARG A 50 6.49 5.69 12.95
C ARG A 50 7.00 6.73 13.92
N THR A 51 8.26 7.12 13.78
CA THR A 51 8.78 8.26 14.55
C THR A 51 8.02 9.54 14.18
N ARG A 52 8.02 10.55 15.05
CA ARG A 52 7.37 11.85 14.77
C ARG A 52 7.84 12.44 13.44
N GLY A 53 9.15 12.38 13.15
CA GLY A 53 9.70 12.85 11.87
C GLY A 53 9.16 12.08 10.67
N GLN A 54 9.01 10.75 10.76
CA GLN A 54 8.41 9.94 9.70
C GLN A 54 6.93 10.25 9.48
N GLN A 55 6.19 10.55 10.56
CA GLN A 55 4.79 10.96 10.46
C GLN A 55 4.68 12.31 9.76
N MET A 56 5.45 13.31 10.21
CA MET A 56 5.49 14.65 9.61
C MET A 56 5.88 14.60 8.13
N ALA A 57 6.88 13.81 7.75
CA ALA A 57 7.27 13.64 6.36
C ALA A 57 6.15 13.00 5.51
N ALA A 58 5.45 12.00 6.07
CA ALA A 58 4.32 11.37 5.40
C ALA A 58 3.14 12.35 5.21
N ASP A 59 2.90 13.22 6.18
CA ASP A 59 1.85 14.25 6.11
C ASP A 59 2.20 15.34 5.11
N ALA A 60 3.45 15.83 5.13
CA ALA A 60 3.96 16.78 4.14
C ALA A 60 3.86 16.23 2.71
N ASN A 61 4.24 14.97 2.51
CA ASN A 61 4.11 14.34 1.20
C ASN A 61 2.64 14.17 0.77
N ARG A 62 1.75 13.82 1.70
CA ARG A 62 0.30 13.77 1.44
C ARG A 62 -0.25 15.13 1.02
N ALA A 63 0.14 16.20 1.72
CA ALA A 63 -0.26 17.56 1.40
C ALA A 63 0.27 17.98 0.02
N ARG A 64 1.54 17.74 -0.28
CA ARG A 64 2.14 18.00 -1.60
C ARG A 64 1.40 17.27 -2.72
N CYS A 65 1.17 15.97 -2.56
CA CYS A 65 0.44 15.19 -3.57
C CYS A 65 -1.02 15.64 -3.72
N LYS A 66 -1.66 16.13 -2.65
CA LYS A 66 -3.00 16.71 -2.72
C LYS A 66 -2.99 17.99 -3.54
N ALA A 67 -2.09 18.93 -3.23
CA ALA A 67 -1.95 20.19 -3.95
C ALA A 67 -1.67 19.96 -5.45
N LEU A 68 -0.78 19.02 -5.79
CA LEU A 68 -0.50 18.67 -7.18
C LEU A 68 -1.73 18.12 -7.92
N ARG A 69 -2.58 17.34 -7.24
CA ARG A 69 -3.83 16.83 -7.84
C ARG A 69 -4.84 17.95 -8.04
N GLU A 70 -4.98 18.83 -7.06
CA GLU A 70 -5.91 19.97 -7.15
C GLU A 70 -5.51 20.91 -8.29
N ALA A 71 -4.22 21.24 -8.40
CA ALA A 71 -3.69 22.03 -9.52
C ALA A 71 -3.94 21.35 -10.87
N ALA A 72 -3.70 20.05 -10.99
CA ALA A 72 -3.96 19.31 -12.22
C ALA A 72 -5.46 19.25 -12.58
N TYR A 73 -6.35 19.20 -11.59
CA TYR A 73 -7.79 19.27 -11.84
C TYR A 73 -8.21 20.66 -12.30
N GLU A 74 -7.68 21.72 -11.68
CA GLU A 74 -7.96 23.09 -12.09
C GLU A 74 -7.45 23.37 -13.51
N GLU A 75 -6.22 22.95 -13.82
CA GLU A 75 -5.68 22.99 -15.17
C GLU A 75 -6.56 22.20 -16.15
N GLY A 76 -6.96 20.98 -15.78
CA GLY A 76 -7.84 20.15 -16.60
C GLY A 76 -9.19 20.79 -16.89
N ILE A 77 -9.81 21.47 -15.92
CA ILE A 77 -11.06 22.22 -16.11
C ILE A 77 -10.85 23.36 -17.10
N ASN A 78 -9.77 24.12 -16.94
CA ASN A 78 -9.48 25.28 -17.79
C ASN A 78 -9.18 24.90 -19.24
N LEU A 79 -8.53 23.75 -19.46
CA LEU A 79 -8.18 23.26 -20.79
C LEU A 79 -9.28 22.42 -21.45
N PHE A 80 -10.32 22.02 -20.71
CA PHE A 80 -11.27 21.01 -21.18
C PHE A 80 -12.01 21.43 -22.44
N GLU A 81 -12.50 22.67 -22.50
CA GLU A 81 -13.26 23.16 -23.66
C GLU A 81 -12.43 23.10 -24.95
N ASP A 82 -11.19 23.61 -24.90
CA ASP A 82 -10.26 23.59 -26.03
C ASP A 82 -9.87 22.16 -26.43
N LEU A 83 -9.53 21.30 -25.45
CA LEU A 83 -9.14 19.92 -25.71
C LEU A 83 -10.30 19.08 -26.26
N CYS A 84 -11.54 19.37 -25.88
CA CYS A 84 -12.71 18.66 -26.39
C CYS A 84 -12.98 18.93 -27.87
N GLU A 85 -12.50 20.04 -28.43
CA GLU A 85 -12.55 20.30 -29.86
C GLU A 85 -11.56 19.43 -30.64
N GLU A 86 -10.49 18.95 -30.00
CA GLU A 86 -9.54 18.04 -30.63
C GLU A 86 -10.12 16.62 -30.75
N PRO A 87 -10.37 16.11 -31.97
CA PRO A 87 -11.03 14.80 -32.15
C PRO A 87 -10.24 13.66 -31.51
N GLY A 88 -8.90 13.69 -31.60
CA GLY A 88 -8.04 12.66 -31.02
C GLY A 88 -8.15 12.58 -29.50
N PHE A 89 -8.23 13.73 -28.82
CA PHE A 89 -8.40 13.78 -27.37
C PHE A 89 -9.80 13.31 -26.98
N ARG A 90 -10.84 13.86 -27.60
CA ARG A 90 -12.25 13.51 -27.33
C ARG A 90 -12.49 12.01 -27.53
N ASP A 91 -12.09 11.47 -28.68
CA ASP A 91 -12.35 10.08 -29.04
C ASP A 91 -11.57 9.13 -28.12
N PHE A 92 -10.34 9.49 -27.72
CA PHE A 92 -9.58 8.77 -26.71
C PHE A 92 -10.27 8.77 -25.34
N VAL A 93 -10.76 9.92 -24.87
CA VAL A 93 -11.46 10.01 -23.58
C VAL A 93 -12.75 9.20 -23.60
N CYS A 94 -13.54 9.29 -24.68
CA CYS A 94 -14.74 8.48 -24.86
C CYS A 94 -14.44 6.97 -24.83
N MET A 95 -13.38 6.53 -25.52
CA MET A 95 -12.91 5.15 -25.47
C MET A 95 -12.50 4.76 -24.04
N TYR A 96 -11.65 5.56 -23.39
CA TYR A 96 -11.11 5.26 -22.06
C TYR A 96 -12.21 5.16 -20.99
N ILE A 97 -13.22 6.04 -21.05
CA ILE A 97 -14.40 5.97 -20.17
C ILE A 97 -15.21 4.71 -20.46
N GLY A 98 -15.42 4.38 -21.73
CA GLY A 98 -16.20 3.21 -22.17
C GLY A 98 -15.54 1.86 -21.86
N GLU A 99 -14.22 1.77 -21.94
CA GLU A 99 -13.45 0.57 -21.59
C GLU A 99 -13.46 0.30 -20.07
N GLY A 100 -13.68 1.34 -19.28
CA GLY A 100 -13.74 1.29 -17.83
C GLY A 100 -12.36 1.08 -17.20
N THR A 101 -11.97 1.99 -16.30
CA THR A 101 -10.82 1.71 -15.43
C THR A 101 -11.19 0.62 -14.44
N LYS A 102 -10.39 -0.45 -14.33
CA LYS A 102 -10.48 -1.50 -13.29
C LYS A 102 -10.24 -0.95 -11.87
N LYS A 103 -11.02 0.01 -11.37
CA LYS A 103 -10.98 0.44 -9.97
C LYS A 103 -12.37 0.92 -9.51
N ASN A 104 -13.11 0.01 -8.87
CA ASN A 104 -14.18 0.34 -7.92
C ASN A 104 -13.62 1.19 -6.77
N ARG A 105 -13.55 2.51 -6.93
CA ARG A 105 -13.13 3.43 -5.86
C ARG A 105 -13.92 4.71 -5.73
N ILE A 106 -14.96 4.91 -6.55
CA ILE A 106 -15.87 6.04 -6.40
C ILE A 106 -17.27 5.46 -6.30
N ALA A 107 -17.80 5.38 -5.07
CA ALA A 107 -19.23 5.26 -4.87
C ALA A 107 -19.80 6.67 -5.10
N PHE A 108 -20.39 6.90 -6.28
CA PHE A 108 -21.33 8.01 -6.42
C PHE A 108 -22.65 7.53 -5.79
N PRO A 109 -23.15 8.19 -4.72
CA PRO A 109 -24.52 7.96 -4.29
C PRO A 109 -25.43 8.53 -5.39
N LEU A 110 -26.29 7.66 -5.92
CA LEU A 110 -27.48 8.06 -6.69
C LEU A 110 -28.49 8.73 -5.75
#